data_AF-E2IZG1-F1
#
_entry.id   AF-E2IZG1-F1
#
_cell.length_a   1.000
_cell.length_b   1.000
_cell.length_c   1.000
_cell.angle_alpha   90.00
_cell.angle_beta   90.00
_cell.angle_gamma   90.00
#
_symmetry.space_group_name_H-M   'P 1'
#
loop_
_entity.id
_entity.type
_entity.pdbx_description
1 polymer ?
#
loop_
_entity_poly.entity_id
_entity_poly.type
_entity_poly.pdbx_seq_one_letter_code
_entity_poly.pdbx_strand_id
1 'polypeptide(L)' 'LTHQQFSSYEPELFPGLIYRMIKPRIVLLIFVSGKVVLTGAKVRAE' A
#
# COMPACT_ATOMS: atom_id res chain seq x y z
N LEU A 1 -16.17 -1.16 3.95
CA LEU A 1 -15.84 -2.35 3.11
C LEU A 1 -15.24 -1.99 1.75
N THR A 2 -15.37 -0.75 1.25
CA THR A 2 -14.98 -0.30 -0.10
C THR A 2 -13.52 -0.58 -0.51
N HIS A 3 -12.62 -0.71 0.47
CA HIS A 3 -11.17 -0.84 0.23
C HIS A 3 -10.63 -2.27 0.36
N GLN A 4 -11.44 -3.23 0.83
CA GLN A 4 -10.98 -4.59 1.12
C GLN A 4 -10.42 -5.30 -0.13
N GLN A 5 -11.01 -5.05 -1.30
CA GLN A 5 -10.56 -5.58 -2.60
C GLN A 5 -9.17 -5.07 -3.03
N PHE A 6 -8.67 -3.99 -2.42
CA PHE A 6 -7.37 -3.38 -2.75
C PHE A 6 -6.32 -3.62 -1.66
N SER A 7 -6.71 -4.21 -0.52
CA SER A 7 -5.86 -4.38 0.66
C SER A 7 -5.60 -5.85 0.96
N SER A 8 -4.35 -6.20 1.21
CA SER A 8 -3.95 -7.52 1.71
C SER A 8 -3.10 -7.35 2.96
N TYR A 9 -3.46 -8.05 4.04
CA TYR A 9 -2.72 -8.04 5.29
C TYR A 9 -2.67 -9.45 5.87
N GLU A 10 -1.52 -10.08 5.74
CA GLU A 10 -1.22 -11.42 6.25
C GLU A 10 0.09 -11.33 7.05
N PRO A 11 0.03 -10.94 8.35
CA PRO A 11 1.22 -10.64 9.15
C PRO A 11 2.18 -11.82 9.34
N GLU A 12 1.67 -13.05 9.21
CA GLU A 12 2.48 -14.28 9.24
C GLU A 12 3.40 -14.39 8.01
N LEU A 13 3.00 -13.81 6.87
CA LEU A 13 3.76 -13.82 5.62
C LEU A 13 4.52 -12.52 5.38
N PHE A 14 3.92 -11.37 5.75
CA PHE A 14 4.52 -10.06 5.57
C PHE A 14 4.01 -9.05 6.61
N PRO A 15 4.90 -8.30 7.30
CA PRO A 15 4.53 -7.44 8.43
C PRO A 15 3.85 -6.11 8.05
N GLY A 16 3.53 -5.88 6.77
CA GLY A 16 2.90 -4.66 6.28
C GLY A 16 1.58 -4.93 5.56
N LEU A 17 0.64 -3.99 5.65
CA LEU A 17 -0.55 -3.99 4.80
C LEU A 17 -0.14 -3.52 3.40
N ILE A 18 -0.45 -4.35 2.41
CA ILE A 18 -0.24 -4.04 1.00
C ILE A 18 -1.53 -3.43 0.46
N TYR A 19 -1.48 -2.17 0.03
CA TYR A 19 -2.60 -1.50 -0.62
C TYR A 19 -2.29 -1.18 -2.07
N ARG A 20 -3.08 -1.71 -3.00
CA ARG A 20 -2.90 -1.55 -4.45
C ARG A 20 -3.89 -0.55 -4.99
N MET A 21 -3.41 0.62 -5.38
CA MET A 21 -4.23 1.65 -6.01
C MET A 21 -4.20 1.50 -7.53
N ILE A 22 -5.36 1.52 -8.18
CA ILE A 22 -5.46 1.38 -9.65
C ILE A 22 -5.16 2.70 -10.35
N LYS A 23 -5.64 3.82 -9.81
CA LYS A 23 -5.46 5.16 -10.38
C LYS A 23 -5.15 6.19 -9.27
N PRO A 24 -3.91 6.72 -9.21
CA PRO A 24 -2.73 6.33 -9.97
C PRO A 24 -2.30 4.88 -9.68
N ARG A 25 -1.63 4.22 -10.64
CA ARG A 25 -1.15 2.84 -10.49
C ARG A 25 0.05 2.81 -9.54
N ILE A 26 -0.21 2.66 -8.25
CA ILE A 26 0.81 2.65 -7.18
C ILE A 26 0.51 1.58 -6.13
N VAL A 27 1.52 1.26 -5.33
CA VAL A 27 1.39 0.35 -4.19
C VAL A 27 1.88 1.06 -2.93
N LEU A 28 1.08 0.99 -1.88
CA LEU A 28 1.42 1.46 -0.55
C LEU A 28 1.71 0.25 0.34
N LEU A 29 2.82 0.31 1.08
CA LEU A 29 3.14 -0.62 2.16
C LEU A 29 2.99 0.14 3.47
N ILE A 30 2.03 -0.28 4.30
CA ILE A 30 1.72 0.39 5.57
C ILE A 30 2.14 -0.55 6.71
N PHE A 31 3.09 -0.12 7.52
CA PHE A 31 3.60 -0.91 8.65
C PHE A 31 2.90 -0.53 9.95
N VAL A 32 2.83 -1.47 10.89
CA VAL A 32 2.24 -1.26 12.23
C VAL A 32 2.90 -0.12 13.02
N SER A 33 4.14 0.24 12.68
CA SER A 33 4.85 1.39 13.25
C SER A 33 4.33 2.75 12.76
N GLY A 34 3.38 2.77 11.82
CA GLY A 34 2.89 3.96 11.14
C GLY A 34 3.76 4.41 9.96
N LYS A 35 4.88 3.73 9.70
CA LYS A 35 5.70 3.98 8.49
C LYS A 35 4.92 3.58 7.24
N VAL A 36 4.96 4.44 6.22
CA VAL A 36 4.33 4.21 4.92
C VAL A 36 5.39 4.30 3.82
N VAL A 37 5.43 3.29 2.96
CA VAL A 37 6.28 3.28 1.77
C VAL A 37 5.38 3.34 0.54
N LEU A 38 5.59 4.35 -0.30
CA LEU A 38 4.94 4.46 -1.61
C LEU A 38 5.88 3.93 -2.69
N THR A 39 5.38 3.07 -3.58
CA THR A 39 6.15 2.55 -4.72
C THR A 39 5.34 2.62 -6.00
N GLY A 40 6.04 2.70 -7.15
CA GLY A 40 5.42 2.72 -8.48
C GLY A 40 4.90 4.08 -8.95
N ALA A 41 5.11 5.16 -8.17
CA ALA A 41 4.80 6.51 -8.62
C ALA A 41 5.75 6.93 -9.76
N LYS A 42 5.19 7.41 -10.87
CA LYS A 42 5.96 7.85 -12.05
C LYS A 42 6.30 9.34 -12.04
N VAL A 43 5.55 10.12 -11.28
CA VAL A 43 5.71 11.57 -11.18
C VAL A 43 5.89 11.90 -9.73
N ARG A 44 6.94 12.67 -9.44
CA ARG A 44 7.10 13.36 -8.17
C ARG A 44 6.55 14.76 -8.39
N ALA A 45 5.40 15.05 -7.80
CA ALA A 45 5.00 16.44 -7.57
C ALA A 45 5.75 16.90 -6.32
N GLU A 46 6.52 17.96 -6.44
CA GLU A 46 7.12 18.67 -5.31
C GLU A 46 6.11 19.64 -4.70
#